data_AF-A0ABD7VKI1-F1
#
_entry.id   AF-A0ABD7VKI1-F1
#
_cell.length_a   1.000
_cell.length_b   1.000
_cell.length_c   1.000
_cell.angle_alpha   90.00
_cell.angle_beta   90.00
_cell.angle_gamma   90.00
#
_symmetry.space_group_name_H-M   'P 1'
#
loop_
_entity.id
_entity.type
_entity.pdbx_description
1 polymer ?
#
loop_
_entity_poly.entity_id
_entity_poly.type
_entity_poly.pdbx_seq_one_letter_code
_entity_poly.pdbx_strand_id
1 'polypeptide(L)'
;MYIKGRYIVSACALLFLQQAMANAMDCSKAANAVENTICANKGLYELDAQMGTVYRGLMKASVEARPELKRTQRLWLKARNGCVEDVACLDQRYREQLKVLQAQWTEVVVHQPSGVDKQVLDDLQNSIRAISKNDPEFALERALVSLSLKNTETTFSAEPDDDQYSDKAHFPKTIPKGVSRNEWKALSATDFEADTALGPTSFTLRDLDGDGQRDLIVQTYNGGTSLYTSVGTYHRDGDKFTRRTPASDGESIGGVLYSTSDRGANQSVSWISIRGKVYAAYRDSGYGIDDVYLLSPLQVNREVPKLTVRYRYRLSIPRIQSDDHKTTYKLKPDLHHALAQGLATVEEHTPDTAQERKPLCPIPESATDSEEYYGYGAGYYAIEPVADFPVIIGGECFIARMNNWFGTYSAKDGLYAQMTVRKPGQAEQERDYKVNGRRRITEMSTSIGKPGGGAEE
;
A
#
# COMPACT_ATOMS: atom_id res chain seq x y z
N MET A 1 -80.83 11.60 -25.78
CA MET A 1 -79.70 12.22 -25.04
C MET A 1 -78.89 11.10 -24.42
N TYR A 2 -77.55 11.24 -24.36
CA TYR A 2 -76.50 10.24 -24.10
C TYR A 2 -75.85 9.60 -25.34
N ILE A 3 -74.81 10.30 -25.82
CA ILE A 3 -73.82 9.84 -26.79
C ILE A 3 -72.68 9.17 -26.02
N LYS A 4 -72.22 8.02 -26.55
CA LYS A 4 -71.10 7.20 -26.06
C LYS A 4 -69.77 7.97 -26.12
N GLY A 5 -69.08 8.09 -24.98
CA GLY A 5 -67.70 8.60 -24.90
C GLY A 5 -66.69 7.56 -25.38
N ARG A 6 -65.88 7.92 -26.38
CA ARG A 6 -64.77 7.13 -26.92
C ARG A 6 -63.54 7.29 -26.02
N TYR A 7 -62.90 6.17 -25.70
CA TYR A 7 -61.58 6.11 -25.06
C TYR A 7 -60.51 6.67 -26.02
N ILE A 8 -59.79 7.69 -25.58
CA ILE A 8 -58.53 8.12 -26.19
C ILE A 8 -57.42 7.46 -25.38
N VAL A 9 -56.83 6.40 -25.93
CA VAL A 9 -55.56 5.86 -25.45
C VAL A 9 -54.46 6.78 -25.98
N SER A 10 -53.96 7.67 -25.13
CA SER A 10 -52.80 8.50 -25.43
C SER A 10 -51.55 7.64 -25.37
N ALA A 11 -51.03 7.27 -26.55
CA ALA A 11 -49.70 6.69 -26.70
C ALA A 11 -48.66 7.80 -26.51
N CYS A 12 -48.35 8.13 -25.26
CA CYS A 12 -47.19 8.95 -24.93
C CYS A 12 -45.92 8.08 -24.97
N ALA A 13 -45.09 8.40 -25.95
CA ALA A 13 -43.76 7.90 -26.24
C ALA A 13 -42.97 7.42 -25.01
N LEU A 14 -42.56 6.14 -25.07
CA LEU A 14 -41.36 5.64 -24.40
C LEU A 14 -40.15 6.38 -24.98
N LEU A 15 -39.87 7.58 -24.47
CA LEU A 15 -38.55 8.19 -24.58
C LEU A 15 -37.62 7.35 -23.71
N PHE A 16 -37.02 6.32 -24.32
CA PHE A 16 -35.79 5.74 -23.79
C PHE A 16 -34.75 6.86 -23.77
N LEU A 17 -34.57 7.46 -22.59
CA LEU A 17 -33.38 8.24 -22.26
C LEU A 17 -32.19 7.27 -22.33
N GLN A 18 -31.65 7.09 -23.53
CA GLN A 18 -30.25 6.70 -23.67
C GLN A 18 -29.45 7.87 -23.10
N GLN A 19 -29.13 7.80 -21.81
CA GLN A 19 -27.96 8.52 -21.31
C GLN A 19 -26.77 7.92 -22.03
N ALA A 20 -26.42 8.49 -23.19
CA ALA A 20 -25.14 8.25 -23.81
C ALA A 20 -24.10 8.61 -22.75
N MET A 21 -23.40 7.61 -22.24
CA MET A 21 -22.15 7.81 -21.52
C MET A 21 -21.35 8.78 -22.38
N ALA A 22 -21.10 10.01 -21.90
CA ALA A 22 -20.38 11.05 -22.64
C ALA A 22 -18.96 10.62 -23.09
N ASN A 23 -18.60 9.40 -22.72
CA ASN A 23 -17.34 8.77 -22.98
C ASN A 23 -17.29 7.88 -24.23
N ALA A 24 -18.43 7.42 -24.74
CA ALA A 24 -18.57 6.54 -25.91
C ALA A 24 -18.99 7.31 -27.18
N MET A 25 -18.96 6.62 -28.33
CA MET A 25 -19.48 7.14 -29.58
C MET A 25 -20.98 7.45 -29.51
N ASP A 26 -21.40 8.52 -30.17
CA ASP A 26 -22.80 8.91 -30.28
C ASP A 26 -23.50 8.04 -31.33
N CYS A 27 -24.26 7.04 -30.87
CA CYS A 27 -24.94 6.09 -31.76
C CYS A 27 -26.00 6.73 -32.67
N SER A 28 -26.50 7.93 -32.35
CA SER A 28 -27.37 8.67 -33.26
C SER A 28 -26.64 9.19 -34.51
N LYS A 29 -25.31 9.19 -34.48
CA LYS A 29 -24.42 9.66 -35.55
C LYS A 29 -23.65 8.54 -36.23
N ALA A 30 -23.97 7.28 -35.94
CA ALA A 30 -23.34 6.14 -36.59
C ALA A 30 -23.55 6.22 -38.11
N ALA A 31 -22.45 6.22 -38.87
CA ALA A 31 -22.44 6.53 -40.30
C ALA A 31 -21.97 5.36 -41.18
N ASN A 32 -21.38 4.31 -40.58
CA ASN A 32 -20.89 3.14 -41.31
C ASN A 32 -21.27 1.82 -40.63
N ALA A 33 -21.09 0.71 -41.35
CA ALA A 33 -21.44 -0.63 -40.89
C ALA A 33 -20.79 -0.97 -39.54
N VAL A 34 -19.52 -0.64 -39.37
CA VAL A 34 -18.75 -0.85 -38.13
C VAL A 34 -19.39 -0.11 -36.95
N GLU A 35 -19.69 1.18 -37.13
CA GLU A 35 -20.32 2.02 -36.11
C GLU A 35 -21.72 1.53 -35.74
N ASN A 36 -22.50 1.07 -36.72
CA ASN A 36 -23.80 0.45 -36.48
C ASN A 36 -23.66 -0.87 -35.69
N THR A 37 -22.66 -1.71 -36.02
CA THR A 37 -22.37 -2.95 -35.28
C THR A 37 -21.95 -2.67 -33.85
N ILE A 38 -21.10 -1.66 -33.61
CA ILE A 38 -20.71 -1.25 -32.25
C ILE A 38 -21.94 -0.81 -31.46
N CYS A 39 -22.81 0.02 -32.04
CA CYS A 39 -24.01 0.50 -31.37
C CYS A 39 -25.06 -0.58 -31.11
N ALA A 40 -25.12 -1.61 -31.94
CA ALA A 40 -26.01 -2.75 -31.78
C ALA A 40 -25.47 -3.80 -30.79
N ASN A 41 -24.19 -3.77 -30.44
CA ASN A 41 -23.54 -4.73 -29.57
C ASN A 41 -23.10 -4.08 -28.24
N LYS A 42 -23.75 -4.47 -27.13
CA LYS A 42 -23.48 -3.92 -25.80
C LYS A 42 -22.00 -4.02 -25.38
N GLY A 43 -21.35 -5.16 -25.62
CA GLY A 43 -19.94 -5.36 -25.23
C GLY A 43 -18.98 -4.48 -26.03
N LEU A 44 -19.20 -4.33 -27.33
CA LEU A 44 -18.40 -3.41 -28.17
C LEU A 44 -18.62 -1.95 -27.77
N TYR A 45 -19.85 -1.57 -27.43
CA TYR A 45 -20.16 -0.22 -26.96
C TYR A 45 -19.49 0.11 -25.62
N GLU A 46 -19.43 -0.85 -24.69
CA GLU A 46 -18.71 -0.70 -23.42
C GLU A 46 -17.20 -0.54 -23.64
N LEU A 47 -16.60 -1.34 -24.53
CA LEU A 47 -15.19 -1.20 -24.91
C LEU A 47 -14.90 0.17 -25.55
N ASP A 48 -15.81 0.69 -26.37
CA ASP A 48 -15.69 2.04 -26.94
C ASP A 48 -15.74 3.13 -25.87
N ALA A 49 -16.66 3.02 -24.91
CA ALA A 49 -16.75 3.92 -23.77
C ALA A 49 -15.48 3.93 -22.91
N GLN A 50 -14.93 2.74 -22.63
CA GLN A 50 -13.68 2.57 -21.89
C GLN A 50 -12.51 3.22 -22.64
N MET A 51 -12.37 2.93 -23.94
CA MET A 51 -11.28 3.48 -24.76
C MET A 51 -11.36 5.00 -24.86
N GLY A 52 -12.56 5.54 -25.07
CA GLY A 52 -12.77 6.98 -25.10
C GLY A 52 -12.34 7.65 -23.80
N THR A 53 -12.57 7.00 -22.66
CA THR A 53 -12.15 7.50 -21.33
C THR A 53 -10.63 7.60 -21.22
N VAL A 54 -9.91 6.52 -21.54
CA VAL A 54 -8.44 6.49 -21.50
C VAL A 54 -7.84 7.51 -22.48
N TYR A 55 -8.35 7.56 -23.72
CA TYR A 55 -7.87 8.50 -24.73
C TYR A 55 -8.06 9.96 -24.31
N ARG A 56 -9.23 10.33 -23.77
CA ARG A 56 -9.49 11.72 -23.34
C ARG A 56 -8.60 12.15 -22.19
N GLY A 57 -8.37 11.29 -21.21
CA GLY A 57 -7.47 11.70 -20.14
C GLY A 57 -6.00 11.74 -20.59
N LEU A 58 -5.55 10.90 -21.54
CA LEU A 58 -4.21 11.01 -22.13
C LEU A 58 -4.06 12.36 -22.85
N MET A 59 -5.10 12.77 -23.57
CA MET A 59 -5.18 14.11 -24.18
C MET A 59 -5.14 15.23 -23.14
N LYS A 60 -5.65 15.02 -21.92
CA LYS A 60 -5.55 16.00 -20.81
C LYS A 60 -4.13 16.01 -20.20
N ALA A 61 -3.54 14.83 -19.98
CA ALA A 61 -2.34 14.63 -19.18
C ALA A 61 -1.03 15.12 -19.82
N SER A 62 -0.91 15.09 -21.16
CA SER A 62 0.25 15.65 -21.86
C SER A 62 -0.18 16.50 -23.05
N VAL A 63 0.22 17.76 -23.06
CA VAL A 63 -0.05 18.69 -24.19
C VAL A 63 0.85 18.35 -25.38
N GLU A 64 2.09 17.96 -25.09
CA GLU A 64 3.14 17.62 -26.04
C GLU A 64 2.81 16.34 -26.82
N ALA A 65 2.20 15.34 -26.17
CA ALA A 65 1.82 14.07 -26.80
C ALA A 65 0.57 14.17 -27.69
N ARG A 66 -0.22 15.25 -27.61
CA ARG A 66 -1.51 15.40 -28.32
C ARG A 66 -1.43 15.21 -29.84
N PRO A 67 -0.45 15.76 -30.57
CA PRO A 67 -0.41 15.61 -32.03
C PRO A 67 -0.21 14.14 -32.44
N GLU A 68 0.69 13.44 -31.75
CA GLU A 68 0.97 12.04 -32.01
C GLU A 68 -0.21 11.14 -31.61
N LEU A 69 -0.80 11.38 -30.44
CA LEU A 69 -1.95 10.62 -29.96
C LEU A 69 -3.16 10.73 -30.90
N LYS A 70 -3.44 11.94 -31.41
CA LYS A 70 -4.48 12.14 -32.44
C LYS A 70 -4.16 11.38 -33.73
N ARG A 71 -2.89 11.35 -34.14
CA ARG A 71 -2.44 10.67 -35.37
C ARG A 71 -2.63 9.16 -35.24
N THR A 72 -2.11 8.56 -34.16
CA THR A 72 -2.20 7.11 -33.92
C THR A 72 -3.65 6.66 -33.73
N GLN A 73 -4.48 7.42 -33.00
CA GLN A 73 -5.89 7.08 -32.82
C GLN A 73 -6.69 7.10 -34.14
N ARG A 74 -6.39 8.04 -35.05
CA ARG A 74 -7.00 8.05 -36.40
C ARG A 74 -6.59 6.85 -37.24
N LEU A 75 -5.32 6.45 -37.16
CA LEU A 75 -4.83 5.26 -37.84
C LEU A 75 -5.49 3.99 -37.28
N TRP A 76 -5.65 3.91 -35.96
CA TRP A 76 -6.38 2.81 -35.34
C TRP A 76 -7.85 2.76 -35.79
N LEU A 77 -8.57 3.89 -35.82
CA LEU A 77 -9.96 3.94 -36.33
C LEU A 77 -10.06 3.41 -37.77
N LYS A 78 -9.08 3.74 -38.62
CA LYS A 78 -9.01 3.21 -39.99
C LYS A 78 -8.80 1.69 -40.01
N ALA A 79 -7.91 1.17 -39.15
CA ALA A 79 -7.67 -0.26 -39.04
C ALA A 79 -8.88 -1.02 -38.50
N ARG A 80 -9.53 -0.49 -37.45
CA ARG A 80 -10.80 -1.00 -36.89
C ARG A 80 -11.87 -1.10 -37.97
N ASN A 81 -12.00 -0.06 -38.80
CA ASN A 81 -13.04 -0.06 -39.83
C ASN A 81 -12.83 -1.15 -40.91
N GLY A 82 -11.64 -1.75 -41.00
CA GLY A 82 -11.39 -2.92 -41.84
C GLY A 82 -12.07 -4.21 -41.36
N CYS A 83 -12.54 -4.26 -40.11
CA CYS A 83 -13.29 -5.40 -39.56
C CYS A 83 -14.74 -5.47 -40.06
N VAL A 84 -15.27 -4.39 -40.65
CA VAL A 84 -16.67 -4.31 -41.12
C VAL A 84 -17.63 -4.66 -39.97
N GLU A 85 -18.45 -5.71 -40.09
CA GLU A 85 -19.45 -6.12 -39.07
C GLU A 85 -18.95 -7.30 -38.21
N ASP A 86 -17.70 -7.73 -38.37
CA ASP A 86 -17.13 -8.84 -37.59
C ASP A 86 -16.89 -8.42 -36.13
N VAL A 87 -17.79 -8.87 -35.26
CA VAL A 87 -17.77 -8.59 -33.83
C VAL A 87 -16.49 -9.08 -33.16
N ALA A 88 -15.95 -10.24 -33.55
CA ALA A 88 -14.73 -10.79 -32.94
C ALA A 88 -13.51 -9.96 -33.33
N CYS A 89 -13.42 -9.56 -34.60
CA CYS A 89 -12.39 -8.65 -35.08
C CYS A 89 -12.47 -7.30 -34.35
N LEU A 90 -13.67 -6.73 -34.20
CA LEU A 90 -13.87 -5.46 -33.50
C LEU A 90 -13.48 -5.55 -32.02
N ASP A 91 -13.92 -6.59 -31.31
CA ASP A 91 -13.56 -6.83 -29.90
C ASP A 91 -12.03 -6.89 -29.73
N GLN A 92 -11.34 -7.68 -30.57
CA GLN A 92 -9.88 -7.77 -30.55
C GLN A 92 -9.22 -6.41 -30.79
N ARG A 93 -9.68 -5.64 -31.79
CA ARG A 93 -9.12 -4.31 -32.10
C ARG A 93 -9.30 -3.31 -30.96
N TYR A 94 -10.42 -3.36 -30.26
CA TYR A 94 -10.65 -2.53 -29.09
C TYR A 94 -9.73 -2.92 -27.93
N ARG A 95 -9.61 -4.22 -27.62
CA ARG A 95 -8.73 -4.70 -26.53
C ARG A 95 -7.26 -4.38 -26.78
N GLU A 96 -6.77 -4.59 -28.00
CA GLU A 96 -5.40 -4.23 -28.40
C GLU A 96 -5.13 -2.74 -28.19
N GLN A 97 -6.04 -1.88 -28.64
CA GLN A 97 -5.88 -0.44 -28.50
C GLN A 97 -6.02 0.06 -27.08
N LEU A 98 -6.95 -0.51 -26.32
CA LEU A 98 -7.07 -0.25 -24.89
C LEU A 98 -5.77 -0.55 -24.18
N LYS A 99 -5.14 -1.71 -24.46
CA LYS A 99 -3.83 -2.07 -23.89
C LYS A 99 -2.74 -1.07 -24.28
N VAL A 100 -2.69 -0.62 -25.54
CA VAL A 100 -1.72 0.38 -26.01
C VAL A 100 -1.93 1.72 -25.32
N LEU A 101 -3.17 2.22 -25.29
CA LEU A 101 -3.50 3.50 -24.65
C LEU A 101 -3.32 3.45 -23.14
N GLN A 102 -3.59 2.32 -22.49
CA GLN A 102 -3.31 2.12 -21.07
C GLN A 102 -1.82 2.11 -20.79
N ALA A 103 -1.00 1.43 -21.61
CA ALA A 103 0.45 1.48 -21.46
C ALA A 103 1.00 2.90 -21.65
N GLN A 104 0.52 3.63 -22.66
CA GLN A 104 0.86 5.03 -22.88
C GLN A 104 0.38 5.93 -21.74
N TRP A 105 -0.82 5.67 -21.20
CA TRP A 105 -1.33 6.34 -20.01
C TRP A 105 -0.39 6.16 -18.84
N THR A 106 0.05 4.92 -18.59
CA THR A 106 1.02 4.65 -17.54
C THR A 106 2.31 5.42 -17.80
N GLU A 107 2.87 5.42 -19.02
CA GLU A 107 4.08 6.23 -19.31
C GLU A 107 3.88 7.74 -19.09
N VAL A 108 2.70 8.29 -19.39
CA VAL A 108 2.40 9.72 -19.25
C VAL A 108 2.04 10.12 -17.82
N VAL A 109 1.43 9.23 -17.04
CA VAL A 109 0.96 9.47 -15.66
C VAL A 109 1.96 9.01 -14.60
N VAL A 110 3.00 8.29 -14.99
CA VAL A 110 4.14 7.99 -14.12
C VAL A 110 4.79 9.30 -13.69
N HIS A 111 4.62 9.63 -12.42
CA HIS A 111 5.37 10.69 -11.79
C HIS A 111 6.85 10.31 -11.84
N GLN A 112 7.64 11.09 -12.56
CA GLN A 112 9.09 11.05 -12.46
C GLN A 112 9.49 12.02 -11.35
N PRO A 113 10.13 11.54 -10.26
CA PRO A 113 10.56 12.42 -9.19
C PRO A 113 11.40 13.59 -9.72
N SER A 114 10.91 14.80 -9.46
CA SER A 114 11.43 16.06 -9.96
C SER A 114 12.58 16.60 -9.10
N GLY A 115 13.17 17.72 -9.51
CA GLY A 115 14.14 18.46 -8.67
C GLY A 115 13.56 18.87 -7.31
N VAL A 116 12.25 19.14 -7.23
CA VAL A 116 11.56 19.45 -5.97
C VAL A 116 11.56 18.25 -5.04
N ASP A 117 11.37 17.05 -5.58
CA ASP A 117 11.36 15.81 -4.78
C ASP A 117 12.72 15.53 -4.13
N LYS A 118 13.82 15.87 -4.81
CA LYS A 118 15.17 15.82 -4.22
C LYS A 118 15.33 16.84 -3.09
N GLN A 119 14.85 18.07 -3.29
CA GLN A 119 14.88 19.09 -2.23
C GLN A 119 14.02 18.71 -1.02
N VAL A 120 12.89 18.02 -1.24
CA VAL A 120 12.05 17.46 -0.18
C VAL A 120 12.82 16.43 0.64
N LEU A 121 13.57 15.54 0.00
CA LEU A 121 14.44 14.58 0.69
C LEU A 121 15.53 15.28 1.51
N ASP A 122 16.16 16.31 0.95
CA ASP A 122 17.19 17.09 1.65
C ASP A 122 16.60 17.80 2.89
N ASP A 123 15.43 18.43 2.75
CA ASP A 123 14.75 19.12 3.85
C ASP A 123 14.33 18.13 4.96
N LEU A 124 13.77 16.97 4.58
CA LEU A 124 13.39 15.93 5.53
C LEU A 124 14.62 15.40 6.28
N GLN A 125 15.70 15.11 5.56
CA GLN A 125 16.95 14.65 6.17
C GLN A 125 17.52 15.71 7.14
N ASN A 126 17.50 16.98 6.77
CA ASN A 126 17.96 18.07 7.61
C ASN A 126 17.08 18.27 8.86
N SER A 127 15.76 18.13 8.72
CA SER A 127 14.81 18.17 9.84
C SER A 127 15.13 17.05 10.85
N ILE A 128 15.31 15.82 10.37
CA ILE A 128 15.67 14.67 11.22
C ILE A 128 17.01 14.91 11.91
N ARG A 129 18.03 15.38 11.18
CA ARG A 129 19.34 15.74 11.78
C ARG A 129 19.18 16.78 12.89
N ALA A 130 18.39 17.83 12.65
CA ALA A 130 18.18 18.89 13.64
C ALA A 130 17.48 18.36 14.90
N ILE A 131 16.41 17.59 14.74
CA ILE A 131 15.64 17.03 15.85
C ILE A 131 16.47 15.99 16.63
N SER A 132 17.28 15.19 15.93
CA SER A 132 18.11 14.13 16.55
C SER A 132 19.10 14.65 17.60
N LYS A 133 19.43 15.94 17.58
CA LYS A 133 20.28 16.56 18.61
C LYS A 133 19.60 16.59 19.99
N ASN A 134 18.28 16.66 20.04
CA ASN A 134 17.49 16.76 21.27
C ASN A 134 16.63 15.51 21.54
N ASP A 135 16.13 14.87 20.48
CA ASP A 135 15.31 13.65 20.56
C ASP A 135 15.88 12.57 19.61
N PRO A 136 17.05 11.97 19.94
CA PRO A 136 17.78 11.07 19.05
C PRO A 136 17.03 9.76 18.76
N GLU A 137 16.09 9.37 19.62
CA GLU A 137 15.35 8.12 19.50
C GLU A 137 14.10 8.25 18.63
N PHE A 138 13.49 9.42 18.57
CA PHE A 138 12.24 9.67 17.84
C PHE A 138 12.38 10.72 16.74
N ALA A 139 13.60 11.05 16.31
CA ALA A 139 13.84 12.14 15.37
C ALA A 139 13.07 11.99 14.04
N LEU A 140 12.96 10.76 13.51
CA LEU A 140 12.18 10.48 12.30
C LEU A 140 10.69 10.73 12.54
N GLU A 141 10.12 10.13 13.58
CA GLU A 141 8.70 10.28 13.92
C GLU A 141 8.34 11.74 14.18
N ARG A 142 9.18 12.46 14.93
CA ARG A 142 8.99 13.89 15.21
C ARG A 142 9.07 14.74 13.95
N ALA A 143 9.99 14.44 13.03
CA ALA A 143 10.09 15.13 11.75
C ALA A 143 8.80 14.93 10.92
N LEU A 144 8.34 13.68 10.79
CA LEU A 144 7.10 13.37 10.07
C LEU A 144 5.88 14.05 10.70
N VAL A 145 5.73 13.98 12.03
CA VAL A 145 4.66 14.66 12.77
C VAL A 145 4.68 16.18 12.57
N SER A 146 5.87 16.79 12.50
CA SER A 146 5.99 18.23 12.26
C SER A 146 5.52 18.67 10.87
N LEU A 147 5.54 17.73 9.92
CA LEU A 147 5.13 17.92 8.53
C LEU A 147 3.71 17.42 8.25
N SER A 148 3.01 16.88 9.25
CA SER A 148 1.66 16.34 9.08
C SER A 148 0.71 17.34 8.45
N LEU A 149 -0.15 16.86 7.55
CA LEU A 149 -1.21 17.64 6.95
C LEU A 149 -2.12 18.25 8.03
N LYS A 150 -2.36 19.56 7.95
CA LYS A 150 -3.16 20.33 8.91
C LYS A 150 -4.60 20.62 8.43
N ASN A 151 -4.95 20.10 7.25
CA ASN A 151 -6.27 20.29 6.65
C ASN A 151 -7.34 19.40 7.31
N THR A 152 -8.60 19.78 7.08
CA THR A 152 -9.77 19.09 7.64
C THR A 152 -9.90 17.70 7.01
N GLU A 153 -10.11 16.72 7.87
CA GLU A 153 -10.33 15.32 7.52
C GLU A 153 -11.73 14.89 7.95
N THR A 154 -12.39 14.04 7.18
CA THR A 154 -13.68 13.43 7.58
C THR A 154 -13.68 11.96 7.18
N THR A 155 -13.79 11.09 8.17
CA THR A 155 -13.81 9.63 7.99
C THR A 155 -15.19 9.07 8.30
N PHE A 156 -15.65 8.13 7.47
CA PHE A 156 -16.90 7.40 7.65
C PHE A 156 -16.79 5.98 7.08
N SER A 157 -17.58 5.06 7.61
CA SER A 157 -17.55 3.65 7.18
C SER A 157 -18.50 3.40 6.01
N ALA A 158 -18.21 2.38 5.22
CA ALA A 158 -19.17 1.79 4.29
C ALA A 158 -20.32 1.11 5.04
N GLU A 159 -21.48 1.02 4.39
CA GLU A 159 -22.55 0.12 4.83
C GLU A 159 -22.31 -1.27 4.21
N PRO A 160 -22.30 -2.35 5.01
CA PRO A 160 -22.25 -3.70 4.47
C PRO A 160 -23.56 -4.00 3.74
N ASP A 161 -23.49 -4.88 2.74
CA ASP A 161 -24.69 -5.46 2.15
C ASP A 161 -25.43 -6.35 3.15
N ASP A 162 -26.75 -6.49 2.97
CA ASP A 162 -27.58 -7.40 3.78
C ASP A 162 -27.15 -8.88 3.59
N ASP A 163 -26.46 -9.18 2.48
CA ASP A 163 -25.83 -10.48 2.23
C ASP A 163 -24.40 -10.49 2.79
N GLN A 164 -24.18 -11.32 3.81
CA GLN A 164 -22.90 -11.54 4.46
C GLN A 164 -21.80 -12.13 3.54
N TYR A 165 -22.16 -12.57 2.32
CA TYR A 165 -21.23 -13.05 1.29
C TYR A 165 -21.07 -12.09 0.11
N SER A 166 -21.67 -10.89 0.18
CA SER A 166 -21.43 -9.87 -0.84
C SER A 166 -20.01 -9.31 -0.67
N ASP A 167 -19.20 -9.42 -1.71
CA ASP A 167 -17.88 -8.80 -1.79
C ASP A 167 -17.97 -7.31 -2.20
N LYS A 168 -19.12 -6.64 -1.99
CA LYS A 168 -19.31 -5.23 -2.36
C LYS A 168 -19.71 -4.39 -1.16
N ALA A 169 -18.95 -3.33 -0.92
CA ALA A 169 -19.26 -2.31 0.07
C ALA A 169 -19.85 -1.05 -0.60
N HIS A 170 -20.91 -0.49 0.00
CA HIS A 170 -21.59 0.70 -0.55
C HIS A 170 -21.38 1.93 0.33
N PHE A 171 -21.53 3.10 -0.29
CA PHE A 171 -21.65 4.33 0.48
C PHE A 171 -22.89 4.30 1.38
N PRO A 172 -22.86 4.97 2.55
CA PRO A 172 -24.02 5.05 3.43
C PRO A 172 -25.29 5.59 2.75
N LYS A 173 -26.47 5.22 3.23
CA LYS A 173 -27.75 5.70 2.65
C LYS A 173 -28.01 7.20 2.92
N THR A 174 -27.31 7.78 3.88
CA THR A 174 -27.45 9.19 4.28
C THR A 174 -26.10 9.89 4.31
N ILE A 175 -26.12 11.21 4.09
CA ILE A 175 -24.92 12.04 4.07
C ILE A 175 -24.20 11.98 5.44
N PRO A 176 -22.95 11.48 5.51
CA PRO A 176 -22.22 11.42 6.76
C PRO A 176 -21.92 12.82 7.31
N LYS A 177 -21.79 12.92 8.64
CA LYS A 177 -21.45 14.18 9.30
C LYS A 177 -20.09 14.70 8.78
N GLY A 178 -20.05 15.97 8.38
CA GLY A 178 -18.83 16.58 7.83
C GLY A 178 -18.65 16.41 6.33
N VAL A 179 -19.55 15.69 5.65
CA VAL A 179 -19.60 15.60 4.19
C VAL A 179 -20.59 16.63 3.64
N SER A 180 -20.15 17.48 2.71
CA SER A 180 -21.01 18.48 2.07
C SER A 180 -21.93 17.84 1.03
N ARG A 181 -23.01 18.53 0.65
CA ARG A 181 -23.92 18.05 -0.41
C ARG A 181 -23.23 17.89 -1.76
N ASN A 182 -22.24 18.74 -2.07
CA ASN A 182 -21.49 18.64 -3.31
C ASN A 182 -20.58 17.40 -3.31
N GLU A 183 -19.85 17.17 -2.21
CA GLU A 183 -19.04 15.95 -2.06
C GLU A 183 -19.92 14.70 -2.11
N TRP A 184 -21.07 14.73 -1.46
CA TRP A 184 -22.03 13.63 -1.50
C TRP A 184 -22.49 13.33 -2.93
N LYS A 185 -22.84 14.37 -3.70
CA LYS A 185 -23.21 14.23 -5.11
C LYS A 185 -22.08 13.56 -5.91
N ALA A 186 -20.82 13.96 -5.66
CA ALA A 186 -19.67 13.38 -6.35
C ALA A 186 -19.39 11.92 -5.95
N LEU A 187 -19.55 11.58 -4.66
CA LEU A 187 -19.46 10.20 -4.16
C LEU A 187 -20.56 9.34 -4.80
N SER A 188 -21.81 9.79 -4.82
CA SER A 188 -22.93 9.07 -5.42
C SER A 188 -22.82 8.90 -6.94
N ALA A 189 -22.06 9.78 -7.63
CA ALA A 189 -21.79 9.68 -9.06
C ALA A 189 -20.54 8.82 -9.38
N THR A 190 -19.85 8.32 -8.36
CA THR A 190 -18.65 7.51 -8.49
C THR A 190 -19.00 6.03 -8.39
N ASP A 191 -18.74 5.29 -9.46
CA ASP A 191 -18.87 3.83 -9.45
C ASP A 191 -17.77 3.26 -8.56
N PHE A 192 -18.17 2.74 -7.40
CA PHE A 192 -17.28 2.13 -6.44
C PHE A 192 -17.45 0.62 -6.51
N GLU A 193 -16.46 -0.06 -7.09
CA GLU A 193 -16.28 -1.50 -6.93
C GLU A 193 -15.00 -1.69 -6.11
N ALA A 194 -15.16 -1.85 -4.79
CA ALA A 194 -14.15 -2.50 -3.98
C ALA A 194 -14.59 -3.94 -3.83
N ASP A 195 -13.78 -4.85 -4.36
CA ASP A 195 -13.88 -6.27 -4.10
C ASP A 195 -13.46 -6.48 -2.64
N THR A 196 -14.44 -6.47 -1.74
CA THR A 196 -14.21 -6.63 -0.31
C THR A 196 -14.22 -8.11 -0.02
N ALA A 197 -13.06 -8.76 -0.10
CA ALA A 197 -12.90 -10.14 0.35
C ALA A 197 -13.06 -10.24 1.90
N LEU A 198 -14.27 -9.96 2.40
CA LEU A 198 -14.78 -10.18 3.76
C LEU A 198 -14.33 -9.20 4.86
N GLY A 199 -14.01 -7.93 4.57
CA GLY A 199 -13.61 -6.97 5.61
C GLY A 199 -14.13 -5.53 5.48
N PRO A 200 -14.14 -4.75 6.59
CA PRO A 200 -14.71 -3.41 6.60
C PRO A 200 -13.97 -2.46 5.67
N THR A 201 -14.74 -1.64 4.96
CA THR A 201 -14.23 -0.52 4.17
C THR A 201 -14.55 0.80 4.86
N SER A 202 -13.59 1.72 4.86
CA SER A 202 -13.75 3.09 5.33
C SER A 202 -13.29 4.10 4.29
N PHE A 203 -13.90 5.27 4.36
CA PHE A 203 -13.71 6.37 3.44
C PHE A 203 -13.24 7.60 4.21
N THR A 204 -12.24 8.28 3.68
CA THR A 204 -11.72 9.51 4.26
C THR A 204 -11.67 10.59 3.20
N LEU A 205 -12.37 11.70 3.45
CA LEU A 205 -12.28 12.92 2.64
C LEU A 205 -11.20 13.84 3.20
N ARG A 206 -10.21 14.14 2.37
CA ARG A 206 -9.09 15.02 2.70
C ARG A 206 -8.51 15.62 1.43
N ASP A 207 -8.08 16.87 1.49
CA ASP A 207 -7.39 17.53 0.36
C ASP A 207 -5.96 16.94 0.23
N LEU A 208 -5.65 16.33 -0.91
CA LEU A 208 -4.40 15.61 -1.16
C LEU A 208 -3.50 16.30 -2.20
N ASP A 209 -3.88 17.45 -2.75
CA ASP A 209 -3.07 18.21 -3.70
C ASP A 209 -2.98 19.73 -3.41
N GLY A 210 -3.72 20.19 -2.40
CA GLY A 210 -3.73 21.57 -1.94
C GLY A 210 -4.64 22.49 -2.75
N ASP A 211 -5.55 21.96 -3.59
CA ASP A 211 -6.48 22.77 -4.38
C ASP A 211 -7.69 23.30 -3.58
N GLY A 212 -7.83 22.86 -2.32
CA GLY A 212 -8.92 23.23 -1.41
C GLY A 212 -10.19 22.40 -1.57
N GLN A 213 -10.22 21.48 -2.54
CA GLN A 213 -11.22 20.42 -2.66
C GLN A 213 -10.68 19.15 -1.99
N ARG A 214 -11.59 18.41 -1.34
CA ARG A 214 -11.20 17.15 -0.71
C ARG A 214 -11.26 16.01 -1.73
N ASP A 215 -10.19 15.25 -1.75
CA ASP A 215 -10.05 13.97 -2.41
C ASP A 215 -10.54 12.84 -1.50
N LEU A 216 -10.63 11.64 -2.07
CA LEU A 216 -11.11 10.46 -1.37
C LEU A 216 -9.97 9.45 -1.17
N ILE A 217 -9.76 9.05 0.08
CA ILE A 217 -8.97 7.89 0.47
C ILE A 217 -9.96 6.76 0.79
N VAL A 218 -9.67 5.57 0.29
CA VAL A 218 -10.45 4.36 0.53
C VAL A 218 -9.54 3.35 1.20
N GLN A 219 -9.93 2.88 2.38
CA GLN A 219 -9.21 1.83 3.10
C GLN A 219 -10.09 0.60 3.19
N THR A 220 -9.62 -0.52 2.64
CA THR A 220 -10.32 -1.79 2.65
C THR A 220 -9.49 -2.80 3.42
N TYR A 221 -10.04 -3.28 4.53
CA TYR A 221 -9.47 -4.40 5.25
C TYR A 221 -9.82 -5.69 4.52
N ASN A 222 -8.82 -6.53 4.24
CA ASN A 222 -9.01 -7.85 3.66
C ASN A 222 -8.78 -8.90 4.75
N GLY A 223 -9.89 -9.52 5.19
CA GLY A 223 -9.92 -10.53 6.24
C GLY A 223 -9.47 -11.92 5.76
N GLY A 224 -9.51 -12.92 6.65
CA GLY A 224 -9.19 -14.32 6.31
C GLY A 224 -7.74 -14.71 6.54
N THR A 225 -7.12 -15.39 5.58
CA THR A 225 -5.75 -15.94 5.72
C THR A 225 -4.64 -14.90 5.55
N SER A 226 -4.90 -13.74 4.95
CA SER A 226 -3.86 -12.77 4.57
C SER A 226 -3.77 -11.50 5.42
N LEU A 227 -4.80 -11.14 6.21
CA LEU A 227 -4.89 -9.97 7.12
C LEU A 227 -4.02 -8.75 6.72
N TYR A 228 -4.51 -7.98 5.75
CA TYR A 228 -3.86 -6.75 5.31
C TYR A 228 -4.91 -5.67 5.03
N THR A 229 -4.50 -4.41 5.08
CA THR A 229 -5.32 -3.26 4.71
C THR A 229 -4.77 -2.63 3.45
N SER A 230 -5.58 -2.55 2.40
CA SER A 230 -5.24 -1.85 1.16
C SER A 230 -5.78 -0.43 1.20
N VAL A 231 -4.98 0.54 0.75
CA VAL A 231 -5.36 1.95 0.72
C VAL A 231 -5.26 2.50 -0.68
N GLY A 232 -6.39 2.93 -1.26
CA GLY A 232 -6.46 3.60 -2.55
C GLY A 232 -6.84 5.07 -2.44
N THR A 233 -6.56 5.84 -3.48
CA THR A 233 -6.81 7.29 -3.54
C THR A 233 -7.48 7.70 -4.85
N TYR A 234 -8.35 8.70 -4.75
CA TYR A 234 -9.12 9.20 -5.87
C TYR A 234 -9.09 10.73 -5.88
N HIS A 235 -8.68 11.28 -7.03
CA HIS A 235 -8.71 12.72 -7.27
C HIS A 235 -10.13 13.17 -7.61
N ARG A 236 -10.54 14.31 -7.06
CA ARG A 236 -11.83 14.90 -7.37
C ARG A 236 -11.77 15.79 -8.62
N ASP A 237 -12.36 15.35 -9.72
CA ASP A 237 -12.57 16.16 -10.94
C ASP A 237 -14.02 16.66 -10.97
N GLY A 238 -14.28 17.76 -10.27
CA GLY A 238 -15.60 18.39 -10.15
C GLY A 238 -16.64 17.51 -9.45
N ASP A 239 -17.54 16.93 -10.25
CA ASP A 239 -18.70 16.15 -9.79
C ASP A 239 -18.42 14.64 -9.70
N LYS A 240 -17.16 14.17 -9.82
CA LYS A 240 -16.81 12.74 -9.71
C LYS A 240 -15.43 12.54 -9.09
N PHE A 241 -15.24 11.42 -8.40
CA PHE A 241 -13.94 10.93 -7.96
C PHE A 241 -13.36 9.97 -8.99
N THR A 242 -12.08 10.17 -9.32
CA THR A 242 -11.38 9.42 -10.37
C THR A 242 -10.15 8.74 -9.81
N ARG A 243 -9.97 7.45 -10.10
CA ARG A 243 -8.79 6.67 -9.68
C ARG A 243 -7.52 7.16 -10.38
N ARG A 244 -6.36 6.98 -9.73
CA ARG A 244 -5.04 7.21 -10.34
C ARG A 244 -4.78 6.33 -11.58
N THR A 245 -5.22 5.07 -11.51
CA THR A 245 -5.05 4.07 -12.56
C THR A 245 -6.41 3.57 -13.02
N PRO A 246 -6.62 3.35 -14.33
CA PRO A 246 -7.78 2.62 -14.82
C PRO A 246 -7.81 1.23 -14.15
N ALA A 247 -8.99 0.73 -13.78
CA ALA A 247 -9.13 -0.68 -13.40
C ALA A 247 -8.69 -1.52 -14.61
N SER A 248 -7.63 -2.33 -14.47
CA SER A 248 -7.44 -3.40 -15.44
C SER A 248 -8.52 -4.45 -15.16
N ASP A 249 -9.08 -4.99 -16.23
CA ASP A 249 -9.80 -6.27 -16.29
C ASP A 249 -10.97 -6.59 -15.33
N GLY A 250 -11.38 -5.72 -14.41
CA GLY A 250 -12.46 -6.03 -13.47
C GLY A 250 -12.09 -7.09 -12.42
N GLU A 251 -10.83 -7.54 -12.40
CA GLU A 251 -10.27 -8.47 -11.41
C GLU A 251 -9.05 -7.89 -10.68
N SER A 252 -8.54 -6.74 -11.13
CA SER A 252 -7.36 -6.14 -10.52
C SER A 252 -7.71 -5.02 -9.54
N ILE A 253 -6.97 -5.01 -8.43
CA ILE A 253 -6.84 -3.93 -7.44
C ILE A 253 -6.12 -2.72 -8.11
N GLY A 254 -6.60 -2.29 -9.27
CA GLY A 254 -6.14 -1.08 -9.94
C GLY A 254 -6.57 0.14 -9.14
N GLY A 255 -5.65 0.71 -8.37
CA GLY A 255 -5.89 1.94 -7.61
C GLY A 255 -5.41 1.93 -6.16
N VAL A 256 -4.80 0.85 -5.68
CA VAL A 256 -4.11 0.89 -4.39
C VAL A 256 -2.84 1.74 -4.50
N LEU A 257 -2.62 2.57 -3.48
CA LEU A 257 -1.44 3.40 -3.29
C LEU A 257 -0.41 2.66 -2.44
N TYR A 258 -0.88 1.96 -1.41
CA TYR A 258 -0.08 1.07 -0.58
C TYR A 258 -0.98 0.08 0.19
N SER A 259 -0.39 -1.00 0.68
CA SER A 259 -0.98 -1.90 1.67
C SER A 259 -0.14 -1.98 2.95
N THR A 260 -0.79 -2.35 4.05
CA THR A 260 -0.16 -2.63 5.34
C THR A 260 -0.58 -4.00 5.85
N SER A 261 0.36 -4.83 6.31
CA SER A 261 0.06 -6.14 6.89
C SER A 261 -0.13 -6.05 8.41
N ASP A 262 -1.18 -6.71 8.90
CA ASP A 262 -1.45 -6.84 10.34
C ASP A 262 -0.80 -8.09 10.96
N ARG A 263 -0.12 -8.93 10.15
CA ARG A 263 0.56 -10.17 10.57
C ARG A 263 2.07 -10.03 10.66
N GLY A 264 2.53 -8.94 11.29
CA GLY A 264 3.94 -8.71 11.52
C GLY A 264 4.60 -8.00 10.35
N ALA A 265 4.21 -6.76 10.13
CA ALA A 265 4.99 -5.81 9.36
C ALA A 265 5.07 -4.50 10.15
N ASN A 266 6.16 -3.74 9.97
CA ASN A 266 6.31 -2.43 10.60
C ASN A 266 6.12 -1.34 9.58
N GLN A 267 4.92 -1.39 9.04
CA GLN A 267 4.43 -0.50 8.02
C GLN A 267 3.58 0.56 8.68
N SER A 268 3.86 1.81 8.38
CA SER A 268 3.06 2.94 8.87
C SER A 268 3.07 4.06 7.85
N VAL A 269 2.04 4.89 7.86
CA VAL A 269 1.93 6.01 6.92
C VAL A 269 1.70 7.30 7.67
N SER A 270 2.45 8.33 7.28
CA SER A 270 2.19 9.71 7.68
C SER A 270 1.84 10.55 6.45
N TRP A 271 0.67 11.17 6.46
CA TRP A 271 0.28 12.14 5.45
C TRP A 271 0.99 13.47 5.73
N ILE A 272 1.95 13.84 4.89
CA ILE A 272 2.80 15.03 5.10
C ILE A 272 2.65 16.05 3.98
N SER A 273 2.89 17.32 4.30
CA SER A 273 3.08 18.40 3.32
C SER A 273 4.44 19.06 3.51
N ILE A 274 5.18 19.19 2.41
CA ILE A 274 6.50 19.79 2.37
C ILE A 274 6.74 20.40 1.00
N ARG A 275 7.26 21.64 0.97
CA ARG A 275 7.41 22.46 -0.25
C ARG A 275 6.13 22.56 -1.10
N GLY A 276 4.96 22.59 -0.47
CA GLY A 276 3.67 22.69 -1.15
C GLY A 276 3.24 21.41 -1.87
N LYS A 277 3.97 20.30 -1.71
CA LYS A 277 3.57 18.97 -2.18
C LYS A 277 3.06 18.13 -1.02
N VAL A 278 2.08 17.29 -1.30
CA VAL A 278 1.54 16.31 -0.35
C VAL A 278 2.10 14.93 -0.69
N TYR A 279 2.47 14.18 0.34
CA TYR A 279 2.93 12.80 0.22
C TYR A 279 2.25 11.90 1.24
N ALA A 280 1.98 10.66 0.86
CA ALA A 280 1.91 9.57 1.81
C ALA A 280 3.35 9.11 2.09
N ALA A 281 3.90 9.47 3.25
CA ALA A 281 5.19 8.97 3.70
C ALA A 281 4.99 7.54 4.24
N TYR A 282 5.09 6.57 3.35
CA TYR A 282 4.98 5.15 3.64
C TYR A 282 6.30 4.65 4.21
N ARG A 283 6.30 4.31 5.50
CA ARG A 283 7.44 3.73 6.19
C ARG A 283 7.30 2.23 6.21
N ASP A 284 8.32 1.53 5.74
CA ASP A 284 8.50 0.08 5.89
C ASP A 284 9.78 -0.16 6.67
N SER A 285 9.70 -0.92 7.76
CA SER A 285 10.79 -0.98 8.74
C SER A 285 11.20 -2.41 9.06
N GLY A 286 12.49 -2.58 9.36
CA GLY A 286 13.09 -3.80 9.89
C GLY A 286 14.01 -3.50 11.07
N TYR A 287 14.77 -4.50 11.50
CA TYR A 287 15.71 -4.32 12.59
C TYR A 287 16.83 -3.35 12.18
N GLY A 288 16.85 -2.18 12.81
CA GLY A 288 17.90 -1.18 12.59
C GLY A 288 17.77 -0.39 11.31
N ILE A 289 16.62 -0.45 10.63
CA ILE A 289 16.39 0.29 9.39
C ILE A 289 14.94 0.72 9.25
N ASP A 290 14.74 1.97 8.84
CA ASP A 290 13.47 2.48 8.32
C ASP A 290 13.67 2.94 6.88
N ASP A 291 12.86 2.41 5.98
CA ASP A 291 12.73 2.92 4.63
C ASP A 291 11.43 3.73 4.51
N VAL A 292 11.55 5.02 4.20
CA VAL A 292 10.42 5.93 4.03
C VAL A 292 10.30 6.32 2.56
N TYR A 293 9.26 5.82 1.93
CA TYR A 293 8.87 6.09 0.55
C TYR A 293 7.88 7.25 0.50
N LEU A 294 8.19 8.31 -0.25
CA LEU A 294 7.32 9.47 -0.41
C LEU A 294 6.41 9.27 -1.61
N LEU A 295 5.25 8.67 -1.38
CA LEU A 295 4.30 8.34 -2.44
C LEU A 295 3.48 9.58 -2.81
N SER A 296 3.44 9.92 -4.10
CA SER A 296 2.54 10.95 -4.61
C SER A 296 1.12 10.42 -4.61
N PRO A 297 0.17 11.05 -3.88
CA PRO A 297 -1.09 10.39 -3.56
C PRO A 297 -2.08 10.37 -4.70
N LEU A 298 -1.94 11.21 -5.72
CA LEU A 298 -2.86 11.28 -6.86
C LEU A 298 -2.17 10.96 -8.21
N GLN A 299 -0.94 10.44 -8.18
CA GLN A 299 -0.14 10.12 -9.37
C GLN A 299 0.41 8.70 -9.33
N VAL A 300 0.73 8.08 -10.46
CA VAL A 300 1.28 6.71 -10.51
C VAL A 300 2.75 6.71 -10.05
N ASN A 301 3.08 5.89 -9.05
CA ASN A 301 4.37 5.87 -8.36
C ASN A 301 5.28 4.73 -8.85
N ARG A 302 5.88 4.83 -10.04
CA ARG A 302 6.87 3.83 -10.49
C ARG A 302 8.24 3.99 -9.83
N GLU A 303 8.66 5.24 -9.68
CA GLU A 303 9.84 5.61 -8.91
C GLU A 303 9.44 6.68 -7.91
N VAL A 304 9.97 6.58 -6.70
CA VAL A 304 9.61 7.46 -5.59
C VAL A 304 10.86 7.94 -4.86
N PRO A 305 10.80 9.13 -4.26
CA PRO A 305 11.82 9.58 -3.32
C PRO A 305 11.81 8.67 -2.10
N LYS A 306 12.99 8.14 -1.76
CA LYS A 306 13.20 7.24 -0.64
C LYS A 306 14.22 7.83 0.32
N LEU A 307 13.87 7.87 1.60
CA LEU A 307 14.79 8.12 2.71
C LEU A 307 15.01 6.81 3.46
N THR A 308 16.26 6.39 3.61
CA THR A 308 16.64 5.28 4.48
C THR A 308 17.30 5.84 5.74
N VAL A 309 16.82 5.44 6.90
CA VAL A 309 17.41 5.75 8.21
C VAL A 309 17.91 4.46 8.83
N ARG A 310 19.21 4.38 9.11
CA ARG A 310 19.81 3.24 9.80
C ARG A 310 20.06 3.57 11.26
N TYR A 311 19.82 2.59 12.12
CA TYR A 311 19.98 2.69 13.56
C TYR A 311 20.94 1.63 14.08
N ARG A 312 21.63 1.99 15.16
CA ARG A 312 22.26 1.02 16.06
C ARG A 312 21.49 0.97 17.36
N TYR A 313 21.20 -0.24 17.83
CA TYR A 313 20.61 -0.44 19.14
C TYR A 313 21.70 -0.68 20.17
N ARG A 314 21.48 -0.13 21.37
CA ARG A 314 22.11 -0.58 22.60
C ARG A 314 21.14 -1.55 23.26
N LEU A 315 21.44 -2.84 23.16
CA LEU A 315 20.60 -3.93 23.65
C LEU A 315 20.85 -4.20 25.13
N SER A 316 19.83 -4.68 25.82
CA SER A 316 19.90 -5.02 27.24
C SER A 316 18.84 -6.03 27.63
N ILE A 317 19.19 -6.88 28.60
CA ILE A 317 18.26 -7.87 29.17
C ILE A 317 17.77 -7.34 30.51
N PRO A 318 16.47 -7.06 30.68
CA PRO A 318 15.91 -6.70 31.97
C PRO A 318 16.16 -7.80 33.01
N ARG A 319 16.55 -7.42 34.23
CA ARG A 319 16.73 -8.39 35.33
C ARG A 319 15.42 -8.98 35.82
N ILE A 320 14.32 -8.25 35.64
CA ILE A 320 12.96 -8.70 35.91
C ILE A 320 12.38 -9.11 34.55
N GLN A 321 12.00 -10.37 34.47
CA GLN A 321 11.40 -11.00 33.30
C GLN A 321 9.95 -11.35 33.61
N SER A 322 9.17 -11.70 32.59
CA SER A 322 7.82 -12.21 32.73
C SER A 322 7.65 -13.45 31.86
N ASP A 323 6.92 -14.45 32.35
CA ASP A 323 6.46 -15.56 31.52
C ASP A 323 5.24 -15.18 30.67
N ASP A 324 4.76 -16.11 29.85
CA ASP A 324 3.58 -15.93 28.98
C ASP A 324 2.30 -15.61 29.77
N HIS A 325 2.25 -15.99 31.04
CA HIS A 325 1.16 -15.67 31.97
C HIS A 325 1.34 -14.32 32.67
N LYS A 326 2.35 -13.54 32.27
CA LYS A 326 2.73 -12.23 32.83
C LYS A 326 3.20 -12.31 34.30
N THR A 327 3.54 -13.49 34.79
CA THR A 327 4.12 -13.66 36.12
C THR A 327 5.55 -13.17 36.09
N THR A 328 5.86 -12.19 36.95
CA THR A 328 7.21 -11.60 36.98
C THR A 328 8.17 -12.43 37.83
N TYR A 329 9.41 -12.58 37.35
CA TYR A 329 10.48 -13.28 38.06
C TYR A 329 11.82 -12.57 37.87
N LYS A 330 12.74 -12.76 38.82
CA LYS A 330 14.08 -12.17 38.78
C LYS A 330 15.09 -13.18 38.24
N LEU A 331 15.86 -12.79 37.22
CA LEU A 331 16.95 -13.61 36.71
C LEU A 331 18.06 -13.78 37.75
N LYS A 332 18.59 -15.00 37.85
CA LYS A 332 19.82 -15.28 38.61
C LYS A 332 20.97 -14.47 38.02
N PRO A 333 21.89 -13.92 38.85
CA PRO A 333 23.01 -13.09 38.36
C PRO A 333 23.85 -13.75 37.26
N ASP A 334 24.23 -15.02 37.44
CA ASP A 334 25.08 -15.74 36.48
C ASP A 334 24.36 -15.97 35.14
N LEU A 335 23.06 -16.30 35.19
CA LEU A 335 22.25 -16.44 33.99
C LEU A 335 22.13 -15.09 33.26
N HIS A 336 21.81 -14.01 34.00
CA HIS A 336 21.72 -12.66 33.42
C HIS A 336 23.03 -12.25 32.74
N HIS A 337 24.18 -12.58 33.35
CA HIS A 337 25.50 -12.29 32.80
C HIS A 337 25.77 -13.07 31.51
N ALA A 338 25.57 -14.40 31.53
CA ALA A 338 25.76 -15.26 30.36
C ALA A 338 24.92 -14.80 29.16
N LEU A 339 23.63 -14.54 29.41
CA LEU A 339 22.70 -14.05 28.41
C LEU A 339 23.15 -12.69 27.82
N ALA A 340 23.59 -11.75 28.68
CA ALA A 340 24.05 -10.44 28.23
C ALA A 340 25.36 -10.50 27.44
N GLN A 341 26.28 -11.42 27.79
CA GLN A 341 27.52 -11.65 27.04
C GLN A 341 27.23 -12.18 25.64
N GLY A 342 26.31 -13.15 25.50
CA GLY A 342 25.89 -13.64 24.19
C GLY A 342 25.25 -12.53 23.35
N LEU A 343 24.32 -11.76 23.93
CA LEU A 343 23.62 -10.68 23.24
C LEU A 343 24.55 -9.58 22.72
N ALA A 344 25.66 -9.30 23.42
CA ALA A 344 26.64 -8.30 22.99
C ALA A 344 27.26 -8.63 21.62
N THR A 345 27.33 -9.92 21.25
CA THR A 345 27.85 -10.35 19.94
C THR A 345 26.94 -9.93 18.78
N VAL A 346 25.64 -9.72 19.03
CA VAL A 346 24.67 -9.24 18.02
C VAL A 346 24.96 -7.81 17.61
N GLU A 347 25.51 -6.97 18.50
CA GLU A 347 25.86 -5.57 18.18
C GLU A 347 27.09 -5.46 17.26
N GLU A 348 27.95 -6.48 17.23
CA GLU A 348 29.21 -6.50 16.48
C GLU A 348 29.03 -7.03 15.04
N HIS A 349 27.98 -7.81 14.79
CA HIS A 349 27.76 -8.43 13.48
C HIS A 349 27.02 -7.49 12.52
N THR A 350 27.75 -7.07 11.49
CA THR A 350 27.19 -6.51 10.25
C THR A 350 26.77 -7.69 9.37
N PRO A 351 25.70 -7.62 8.57
CA PRO A 351 25.32 -8.74 7.70
C PRO A 351 26.39 -8.85 6.61
N ASP A 352 27.37 -9.74 6.83
CA ASP A 352 28.45 -9.96 5.89
C ASP A 352 28.28 -11.27 5.12
N THR A 353 28.57 -11.12 3.85
CA THR A 353 28.46 -12.06 2.76
C THR A 353 29.17 -13.40 3.00
N ALA A 354 28.50 -14.49 2.62
CA ALA A 354 29.08 -15.79 2.27
C ALA A 354 30.25 -16.29 3.15
N GLN A 355 30.12 -16.25 4.47
CA GLN A 355 31.04 -16.95 5.36
C GLN A 355 30.75 -18.45 5.34
N GLU A 356 31.80 -19.28 5.33
CA GLU A 356 31.68 -20.72 5.54
C GLU A 356 30.84 -20.98 6.79
N ARG A 357 29.79 -21.79 6.63
CA ARG A 357 28.85 -22.13 7.70
C ARG A 357 29.60 -22.86 8.82
N LYS A 358 29.82 -22.19 9.95
CA LYS A 358 30.45 -22.76 11.16
C LYS A 358 29.39 -23.00 12.24
N PRO A 359 29.49 -24.09 13.01
CA PRO A 359 28.54 -24.35 14.08
C PRO A 359 28.73 -23.35 15.22
N LEU A 360 27.62 -22.87 15.78
CA LEU A 360 27.60 -21.92 16.91
C LEU A 360 28.01 -22.61 18.22
N CYS A 361 27.65 -23.89 18.35
CA CYS A 361 28.07 -24.74 19.47
C CYS A 361 28.90 -25.94 18.98
N PRO A 362 29.84 -26.45 19.79
CA PRO A 362 30.56 -27.68 19.45
C PRO A 362 29.61 -28.86 19.22
N ILE A 363 29.79 -29.60 18.12
CA ILE A 363 28.99 -30.76 17.77
C ILE A 363 29.59 -32.00 18.47
N PRO A 364 28.87 -32.65 19.40
CA PRO A 364 29.33 -33.90 19.99
C PRO A 364 29.23 -35.05 18.99
N GLU A 365 30.09 -36.06 19.12
CA GLU A 365 30.05 -37.26 18.27
C GLU A 365 28.71 -38.01 18.34
N SER A 366 27.97 -37.86 19.45
CA SER A 366 26.65 -38.44 19.65
C SER A 366 25.50 -37.66 19.01
N ALA A 367 25.78 -36.54 18.32
CA ALA A 367 24.74 -35.73 17.69
C ALA A 367 24.05 -36.51 16.56
N THR A 368 22.73 -36.69 16.66
CA THR A 368 21.92 -37.33 15.62
C THR A 368 21.53 -36.36 14.50
N ASP A 369 21.46 -35.07 14.82
CA ASP A 369 21.23 -33.98 13.87
C ASP A 369 22.24 -32.86 14.12
N SER A 370 23.19 -32.68 13.19
CA SER A 370 24.19 -31.63 13.26
C SER A 370 23.63 -30.25 12.95
N GLU A 371 22.51 -30.14 12.24
CA GLU A 371 21.93 -28.86 11.81
C GLU A 371 21.50 -28.01 13.00
N GLU A 372 21.07 -28.68 14.07
CA GLU A 372 20.70 -28.04 15.33
C GLU A 372 21.83 -27.22 15.97
N TYR A 373 23.09 -27.44 15.59
CA TYR A 373 24.25 -26.73 16.15
C TYR A 373 24.62 -25.46 15.38
N TYR A 374 23.98 -25.23 14.23
CA TYR A 374 24.26 -24.09 13.35
C TYR A 374 23.30 -22.91 13.55
N GLY A 375 22.16 -23.11 14.22
CA GLY A 375 21.17 -22.06 14.43
C GLY A 375 19.74 -22.59 14.52
N TYR A 376 18.78 -21.71 14.27
CA TYR A 376 17.34 -21.95 14.39
C TYR A 376 16.63 -22.09 13.03
N GLY A 377 17.37 -22.12 11.91
CA GLY A 377 16.79 -22.27 10.57
C GLY A 377 15.90 -21.08 10.17
N ALA A 378 14.92 -21.31 9.29
CA ALA A 378 13.98 -20.26 8.89
C ALA A 378 13.11 -19.82 10.07
N GLY A 379 12.84 -18.52 10.17
CA GLY A 379 11.98 -17.95 11.22
C GLY A 379 10.49 -18.11 10.94
N TYR A 380 9.67 -17.79 11.95
CA TYR A 380 8.22 -17.66 11.79
C TYR A 380 7.88 -16.33 11.12
N TYR A 381 6.95 -16.33 10.17
CA TYR A 381 6.64 -15.15 9.34
C TYR A 381 6.18 -13.91 10.12
N ALA A 382 5.70 -14.07 11.36
CA ALA A 382 5.26 -12.96 12.21
C ALA A 382 6.36 -12.42 13.14
N ILE A 383 7.63 -12.81 12.93
CA ILE A 383 8.79 -12.30 13.66
C ILE A 383 9.95 -12.13 12.66
N GLU A 384 10.78 -11.12 12.87
CA GLU A 384 12.04 -10.93 12.14
C GLU A 384 13.20 -11.56 12.94
N PRO A 385 13.82 -12.65 12.47
CA PRO A 385 15.04 -13.19 13.07
C PRO A 385 16.21 -12.24 12.80
N VAL A 386 16.83 -11.72 13.85
CA VAL A 386 17.94 -10.75 13.75
C VAL A 386 19.27 -11.46 13.64
N ALA A 387 19.56 -12.40 14.56
CA ALA A 387 20.81 -13.15 14.60
C ALA A 387 20.69 -14.39 15.47
N ASP A 388 21.41 -15.45 15.08
CA ASP A 388 21.65 -16.63 15.92
C ASP A 388 23.07 -16.55 16.50
N PHE A 389 23.24 -16.82 17.79
CA PHE A 389 24.52 -16.68 18.50
C PHE A 389 24.63 -17.67 19.68
N PRO A 390 25.84 -18.05 20.09
CA PRO A 390 26.02 -18.95 21.23
C PRO A 390 25.88 -18.22 22.58
N VAL A 391 25.39 -18.94 23.58
CA VAL A 391 25.33 -18.50 24.98
C VAL A 391 25.87 -19.61 25.88
N ILE A 392 26.86 -19.31 26.71
CA ILE A 392 27.44 -20.29 27.64
C ILE A 392 26.79 -20.17 29.01
N ILE A 393 26.01 -21.17 29.43
CA ILE A 393 25.30 -21.18 30.72
C ILE A 393 25.81 -22.37 31.53
N GLY A 394 26.43 -22.09 32.68
CA GLY A 394 26.95 -23.16 33.55
C GLY A 394 28.03 -24.03 32.90
N GLY A 395 28.75 -23.52 31.90
CA GLY A 395 29.77 -24.26 31.14
C GLY A 395 29.23 -25.05 29.95
N GLU A 396 27.91 -25.08 29.74
CA GLU A 396 27.29 -25.72 28.58
C GLU A 396 26.95 -24.69 27.50
N CYS A 397 27.04 -25.10 26.23
CA CYS A 397 26.73 -24.24 25.09
C CYS A 397 25.24 -24.34 24.70
N PHE A 398 24.59 -23.19 24.63
CA PHE A 398 23.23 -23.00 24.14
C PHE A 398 23.28 -22.15 22.87
N ILE A 399 22.26 -22.28 22.04
CA ILE A 399 22.05 -21.39 20.89
C ILE A 399 20.92 -20.46 21.25
N ALA A 400 21.14 -19.18 21.03
CA ALA A 400 20.14 -18.14 21.17
C ALA A 400 19.81 -17.53 19.80
N ARG A 401 18.56 -17.11 19.64
CA ARG A 401 18.09 -16.29 18.52
C ARG A 401 17.54 -14.98 19.06
N MET A 402 18.02 -13.86 18.52
CA MET A 402 17.40 -12.55 18.73
C MET A 402 16.24 -12.40 17.74
N ASN A 403 15.04 -12.24 18.28
CA ASN A 403 13.78 -12.10 17.56
C ASN A 403 13.26 -10.67 17.73
N ASN A 404 13.04 -9.99 16.61
CA ASN A 404 12.44 -8.67 16.57
C ASN A 404 10.97 -8.78 16.14
N TRP A 405 10.06 -8.16 16.90
CA TRP A 405 8.65 -8.06 16.52
C TRP A 405 8.47 -6.85 15.59
N PHE A 406 9.15 -6.94 14.44
CA PHE A 406 9.26 -5.92 13.41
C PHE A 406 9.43 -4.52 14.00
N GLY A 407 10.37 -4.26 14.91
CA GLY A 407 10.76 -2.89 15.25
C GLY A 407 9.69 -2.06 15.97
N THR A 408 8.69 -2.69 16.59
CA THR A 408 7.79 -2.00 17.53
C THR A 408 8.64 -1.29 18.58
N TYR A 409 8.56 0.06 18.59
CA TYR A 409 9.42 0.91 19.42
C TYR A 409 8.56 1.82 20.30
N SER A 410 8.89 1.89 21.60
CA SER A 410 8.18 2.76 22.54
C SER A 410 9.16 3.56 23.40
N ALA A 411 8.70 4.71 23.91
CA ALA A 411 9.52 5.51 24.83
C ALA A 411 9.83 4.78 26.15
N LYS A 412 8.94 3.84 26.55
CA LYS A 412 9.05 3.08 27.79
C LYS A 412 10.08 1.96 27.69
N ASP A 413 9.91 1.08 26.71
CA ASP A 413 10.67 -0.17 26.60
C ASP A 413 11.75 -0.11 25.51
N GLY A 414 11.74 0.90 24.64
CA GLY A 414 12.55 0.94 23.44
C GLY A 414 12.05 -0.08 22.43
N LEU A 415 12.99 -0.79 21.80
CA LEU A 415 12.73 -1.96 20.95
C LEU A 415 12.06 -3.06 21.77
N TYR A 416 10.92 -3.56 21.28
CA TYR A 416 10.31 -4.77 21.78
C TYR A 416 10.89 -5.99 21.07
N ALA A 417 11.84 -6.67 21.73
CA ALA A 417 12.49 -7.85 21.21
C ALA A 417 12.52 -8.99 22.24
N GLN A 418 12.79 -10.20 21.74
CA GLN A 418 12.89 -11.41 22.52
C GLN A 418 14.17 -12.15 22.14
N MET A 419 14.77 -12.82 23.11
CA MET A 419 15.87 -13.74 22.90
C MET A 419 15.39 -15.12 23.31
N THR A 420 15.31 -15.99 22.32
CA THR A 420 14.88 -17.37 22.45
C THR A 420 16.13 -18.23 22.59
N VAL A 421 16.21 -19.11 23.59
CA VAL A 421 17.40 -19.88 23.93
C VAL A 421 17.06 -21.35 24.06
N ARG A 422 17.81 -22.22 23.36
CA ARG A 422 17.66 -23.68 23.43
C ARG A 422 19.01 -24.37 23.51
N LYS A 423 19.02 -25.56 24.09
CA LYS A 423 20.18 -26.45 24.02
C LYS A 423 20.06 -27.29 22.74
N PRO A 424 21.12 -27.42 21.92
CA PRO A 424 21.12 -28.34 20.78
C PRO A 424 20.73 -29.76 21.21
N GLY A 425 19.85 -30.41 20.46
CA GLY A 425 19.27 -31.72 20.77
C GLY A 425 18.15 -31.69 21.81
N GLN A 426 17.74 -30.52 22.32
CA GLN A 426 16.67 -30.35 23.30
C GLN A 426 15.76 -29.16 22.93
N ALA A 427 15.24 -29.14 21.70
CA ALA A 427 14.36 -28.08 21.21
C ALA A 427 13.13 -27.84 22.10
N GLU A 428 12.58 -28.90 22.71
CA GLU A 428 11.43 -28.82 23.62
C GLU A 428 11.70 -28.05 24.94
N GLN A 429 12.96 -27.71 25.25
CA GLN A 429 13.35 -26.99 26.48
C GLN A 429 13.67 -25.51 26.23
N GLU A 430 13.14 -24.96 25.14
CA GLU A 430 13.31 -23.58 24.75
C GLU A 430 12.80 -22.59 25.82
N ARG A 431 13.50 -21.46 25.95
CA ARG A 431 13.15 -20.39 26.88
C ARG A 431 13.30 -19.03 26.24
N ASP A 432 12.33 -18.18 26.52
CA ASP A 432 12.32 -16.82 26.05
C ASP A 432 12.69 -15.81 27.14
N TYR A 433 13.46 -14.81 26.72
CA TYR A 433 13.86 -13.68 27.54
C TYR A 433 13.57 -12.38 26.82
N LYS A 434 12.88 -11.44 27.48
CA LYS A 434 12.67 -10.09 26.97
C LYS A 434 14.01 -9.38 26.78
N VAL A 435 14.13 -8.68 25.66
CA VAL A 435 15.25 -7.80 25.32
C VAL A 435 14.71 -6.40 25.05
N ASN A 436 15.33 -5.40 25.66
CA ASN A 436 15.08 -3.99 25.39
C ASN A 436 16.22 -3.41 24.56
N GLY A 437 15.92 -2.48 23.67
CA GLY A 437 16.93 -1.80 22.86
C GLY A 437 16.69 -0.29 22.76
N ARG A 438 17.71 0.53 23.04
CA ARG A 438 17.65 1.97 22.79
C ARG A 438 18.38 2.29 21.49
N ARG A 439 17.72 2.95 20.55
CA ARG A 439 18.28 3.20 19.22
C ARG A 439 18.96 4.55 19.11
N ARG A 440 19.90 4.66 18.19
CA ARG A 440 20.44 5.93 17.71
C ARG A 440 20.64 5.85 16.20
N ILE A 441 20.40 6.95 15.51
CA ILE A 441 20.67 7.05 14.07
C ILE A 441 22.18 6.96 13.85
N THR A 442 22.60 6.07 12.95
CA THR A 442 24.00 5.94 12.51
C THR A 442 24.22 6.48 11.11
N GLU A 443 23.23 6.36 10.24
CA GLU A 443 23.33 6.79 8.85
C GLU A 443 21.94 7.20 8.33
N MET A 444 21.94 8.17 7.42
CA MET A 444 20.78 8.49 6.60
C MET A 444 21.21 8.64 5.15
N SER A 445 20.51 7.99 4.25
CA SER A 445 20.74 8.08 2.81
C SER A 445 19.44 8.35 2.07
N THR A 446 19.54 9.02 0.92
CA THR A 446 18.38 9.33 0.09
C THR A 446 18.59 8.76 -1.31
N SER A 447 17.52 8.35 -1.96
CA SER A 447 17.55 7.83 -3.32
C SER A 447 16.23 8.07 -4.04
N ILE A 448 16.21 7.88 -5.35
CA ILE A 448 14.99 7.73 -6.14
C ILE A 448 15.06 6.33 -6.72
N GLY A 449 13.98 5.56 -6.57
CA GLY A 449 13.91 4.21 -7.08
C GLY A 449 12.52 3.61 -6.88
N LYS A 450 12.38 2.32 -7.19
CA LYS A 450 11.11 1.63 -7.01
C LYS A 450 10.66 1.67 -5.55
N PRO A 451 9.36 1.86 -5.29
CA PRO A 451 8.82 1.65 -3.94
C PRO A 451 9.06 0.21 -3.50
N GLY A 452 8.99 -0.04 -2.20
CA GLY A 452 9.20 -1.35 -1.58
C GLY A 452 8.02 -1.79 -0.72
N GLY A 453 7.95 -3.08 -0.41
CA GLY A 453 6.95 -3.63 0.51
C GLY A 453 5.53 -3.47 -0.03
N GLY A 454 4.58 -3.07 0.83
CA GLY A 454 3.19 -2.86 0.40
C GLY A 454 2.98 -1.65 -0.52
N ALA A 455 4.03 -0.88 -0.84
CA ALA A 455 3.96 0.22 -1.80
C ALA A 455 4.39 -0.17 -3.23
N GLU A 456 4.76 -1.44 -3.48
CA GLU A 456 5.14 -1.96 -4.81
C GLU A 456 3.94 -2.13 -5.78
N GLU A 457 2.72 -1.89 -5.31
CA GLU A 457 1.45 -2.17 -6.00
C GLU A 457 1.14 -1.30 -7.23
#